data_AF-A0AAV5Z123-F1
#
_entry.id   AF-A0AAV5Z123-F1
#
_cell.length_a   1.000
_cell.length_b   1.000
_cell.length_c   1.000
_cell.angle_alpha   90.00
_cell.angle_beta   90.00
_cell.angle_gamma   90.00
#
_symmetry.space_group_name_H-M   'P 1'
#
loop_
_entity.id
_entity.type
_entity.pdbx_description
1 polymer ?
#
loop_
_entity_poly.entity_id
_entity_poly.type
_entity_poly.pdbx_seq_one_letter_code
_entity_poly.pdbx_strand_id
1 'polypeptide(L)' 'MGRPACAMIPADLGGPTGVTSLGCIGNRVYTGLGDDELYFTIPGPKIGDVVERPETVVDANRALETYHEGRRAAI' A
#
# COMPACT_ATOMS: atom_id res chain seq x y z
N MET A 1 20.00 -7.84 6.09
CA MET A 1 19.83 -7.12 4.81
C MET A 1 20.12 -5.63 5.04
N GLY A 2 21.19 -5.08 4.48
CA GLY A 2 21.67 -3.72 4.85
C GLY A 2 20.98 -2.53 4.15
N ARG A 3 20.17 -2.77 3.11
CA ARG A 3 19.53 -1.73 2.29
C ARG A 3 18.09 -2.08 1.92
N PRO A 4 17.16 -2.20 2.90
CA PRO A 4 15.77 -2.61 2.67
C PRO A 4 15.01 -1.75 1.64
N ALA A 5 15.26 -0.44 1.55
CA ALA A 5 14.65 0.41 0.50
C ALA A 5 15.07 -0.05 -0.91
N CYS A 6 16.37 -0.16 -1.17
CA CYS A 6 16.88 -0.56 -2.49
C CYS A 6 16.58 -2.02 -2.82
N ALA A 7 16.57 -2.92 -1.82
CA ALA A 7 16.38 -4.34 -2.00
C ALA A 7 14.95 -4.72 -2.43
N MET A 8 13.96 -3.82 -2.28
CA MET A 8 12.59 -4.09 -2.70
C MET A 8 12.47 -4.26 -4.23
N ILE A 9 13.29 -3.55 -5.00
CA ILE A 9 13.27 -3.61 -6.47
C ILE A 9 13.64 -5.03 -6.96
N PRO A 10 14.83 -5.59 -6.62
CA PRO A 10 15.14 -6.96 -7.03
C PRO A 10 14.27 -8.03 -6.36
N ALA A 11 13.66 -7.74 -5.20
CA ALA A 11 12.73 -8.67 -4.56
C ALA A 11 11.37 -8.74 -5.28
N ASP A 12 10.95 -7.65 -5.92
CA ASP A 12 9.72 -7.56 -6.72
C ASP A 12 9.92 -8.12 -8.14
N LEU A 13 11.13 -8.00 -8.69
CA LEU A 13 11.45 -8.47 -10.04
C LEU A 13 11.23 -9.99 -10.17
N GLY A 14 10.18 -10.35 -10.92
CA GLY A 14 9.82 -11.74 -11.24
C GLY A 14 8.71 -12.34 -10.37
N GLY A 15 8.22 -11.61 -9.36
CA GLY A 15 7.09 -12.02 -8.54
C GLY A 15 5.72 -11.60 -9.12
N PRO A 16 4.64 -12.35 -8.85
CA PRO A 16 3.29 -11.94 -9.23
C PRO A 16 2.69 -10.83 -8.34
N THR A 17 3.38 -10.45 -7.26
CA THR A 17 2.87 -9.59 -6.19
C THR A 17 3.90 -8.55 -5.75
N GLY A 18 3.41 -7.40 -5.31
CA GLY A 18 4.20 -6.35 -4.69
C GLY A 18 4.85 -6.76 -3.36
N VAL A 19 5.92 -6.06 -2.99
CA VAL A 19 6.60 -6.17 -1.70
C VAL A 19 6.54 -4.84 -0.95
N THR A 20 6.56 -4.93 0.38
CA THR A 20 6.58 -3.77 1.26
C THR A 20 7.99 -3.51 1.79
N SER A 21 8.39 -2.25 1.87
CA SER A 21 9.63 -1.82 2.52
C SER A 21 9.39 -0.64 3.44
N LEU A 22 9.81 -0.78 4.70
CA LEU A 22 9.81 0.33 5.67
C LEU A 22 11.00 1.29 5.47
N GLY A 23 11.78 1.12 4.41
CA GLY A 23 12.99 1.90 4.15
C GLY A 23 14.14 1.60 5.12
N CYS A 24 15.29 2.18 4.86
CA CYS A 24 16.42 2.23 5.79
C CYS A 24 16.65 3.66 6.27
N ILE A 25 17.44 3.84 7.34
CA ILE A 25 17.76 5.17 7.89
C ILE A 25 18.32 6.11 6.82
N GLY A 26 19.19 5.60 5.93
CA GLY A 26 19.71 6.39 4.81
C GLY A 26 18.61 6.85 3.85
N ASN A 27 17.71 5.95 3.45
CA ASN A 27 16.58 6.33 2.60
C ASN A 27 15.72 7.41 3.27
N ARG A 28 15.29 7.18 4.51
CA ARG A 28 14.41 8.09 5.25
C ARG A 28 15.00 9.49 5.38
N VAL A 29 16.30 9.59 5.66
CA VAL A 29 17.00 10.89 5.73
C VAL A 29 17.00 11.62 4.38
N TYR A 30 17.22 10.91 3.27
CA TYR A 30 17.34 11.56 1.96
C TYR A 30 16.00 11.82 1.25
N THR A 31 14.95 11.06 1.56
CA THR A 31 13.63 11.21 0.94
C THR A 31 12.62 11.91 1.83
N GLY A 32 12.88 12.00 3.14
CA GLY A 32 11.94 12.53 4.12
C GLY A 32 10.82 11.57 4.53
N LEU A 33 10.96 10.27 4.22
CA LEU A 33 9.93 9.25 4.53
C LEU A 33 9.64 9.19 6.04
N GLY A 34 8.41 9.54 6.41
CA GLY A 34 7.89 9.65 7.78
C GLY A 34 7.69 8.30 8.48
N ASP A 35 7.52 8.33 9.80
CA ASP A 35 7.43 7.13 10.64
C ASP A 35 6.19 6.26 10.34
N ASP A 36 5.13 6.88 9.82
CA ASP A 36 3.88 6.26 9.38
C ASP A 36 3.87 5.92 7.87
N GLU A 37 4.97 6.18 7.17
CA GLU A 37 5.10 5.95 5.74
C GLU A 37 5.94 4.71 5.41
N LEU A 38 5.61 4.09 4.28
CA LEU A 38 6.31 2.92 3.71
C LEU A 38 6.28 2.96 2.19
N TYR A 39 7.09 2.12 1.55
CA TYR A 39 6.98 1.83 0.13
C TYR A 39 6.26 0.50 -0.10
N PHE A 40 5.46 0.46 -1.15
CA PHE A 40 4.91 -0.75 -1.72
C PHE A 40 5.23 -0.77 -3.22
N THR A 41 5.81 -1.86 -3.72
CA THR A 41 6.04 -2.02 -5.15
C THR A 41 4.76 -2.49 -5.85
N ILE A 42 4.53 -2.02 -7.06
CA ILE A 42 3.45 -2.51 -7.92
C ILE A 42 4.12 -3.08 -9.18
N PRO A 43 3.96 -4.38 -9.48
CA PRO A 43 4.44 -4.94 -10.73
C PRO A 43 3.82 -4.17 -11.91
N GLY A 44 4.66 -3.73 -12.87
CA GLY A 44 4.22 -2.90 -14.00
C GLY A 44 2.95 -3.41 -14.71
N PRO A 45 2.84 -4.72 -15.05
CA PRO A 45 1.64 -5.29 -15.67
C PRO A 45 0.36 -5.18 -14.83
N LYS A 46 0.47 -4.89 -13.53
CA LYS A 46 -0.65 -4.77 -12.57
C LYS A 46 -1.09 -3.33 -12.31
N ILE A 47 -0.42 -2.34 -12.88
CA ILE A 47 -0.80 -0.93 -12.69
C ILE A 47 -2.24 -0.66 -13.15
N GLY A 48 -2.69 -1.26 -14.28
CA GLY A 48 -4.08 -1.12 -14.74
C GLY A 48 -5.09 -1.63 -13.72
N ASP A 49 -4.87 -2.84 -13.18
CA ASP A 49 -5.72 -3.42 -12.13
C ASP A 49 -5.80 -2.50 -10.90
N VAL A 50 -4.67 -1.88 -10.51
CA VAL A 50 -4.60 -0.94 -9.37
C VAL A 50 -5.33 0.38 -9.66
N VAL A 51 -5.45 0.80 -10.90
CA VAL A 51 -6.20 2.02 -11.26
C VAL A 51 -7.71 1.77 -11.28
N GLU A 52 -8.15 0.62 -11.81
CA GLU A 52 -9.57 0.36 -12.03
C GLU A 52 -10.30 -0.17 -10.78
N ARG A 53 -9.64 -1.04 -10.01
CA ARG A 53 -10.29 -1.78 -8.92
C ARG A 53 -10.61 -0.98 -7.64
N PRO A 54 -9.86 0.08 -7.28
CA PRO A 54 -10.16 0.85 -6.07
C PRO A 54 -11.53 1.50 -6.06
N GLU A 55 -12.08 1.90 -7.22
CA GLU A 55 -13.41 2.52 -7.29
C GLU A 55 -14.47 1.60 -6.68
N THR A 56 -14.46 0.33 -7.07
CA THR A 56 -15.38 -0.68 -6.53
C THR A 56 -15.19 -0.87 -5.02
N VAL A 57 -13.94 -0.89 -4.54
CA VAL A 57 -13.62 -1.08 -3.12
C VAL A 57 -14.06 0.13 -2.29
N VAL A 58 -13.85 1.34 -2.80
CA VAL A 58 -14.24 2.59 -2.13
C VAL A 58 -15.76 2.66 -1.99
N ASP A 59 -16.51 2.34 -3.04
CA ASP A 59 -17.97 2.37 -2.98
C ASP A 59 -18.54 1.30 -2.05
N ALA A 60 -17.96 0.10 -2.06
CA ALA A 60 -18.31 -0.94 -1.09
C ALA A 60 -18.03 -0.47 0.36
N ASN A 61 -16.88 0.14 0.61
CA ASN A 61 -16.51 0.62 1.93
C ASN A 61 -17.44 1.74 2.42
N ARG A 62 -17.87 2.67 1.55
CA ARG A 62 -18.85 3.72 1.90
C ARG A 62 -20.20 3.14 2.32
N ALA A 63 -20.68 2.14 1.58
CA ALA A 63 -21.94 1.45 1.92
C ALA A 63 -21.83 0.73 3.26
N LEU A 64 -20.71 0.05 3.50
CA LEU A 64 -20.45 -0.64 4.77
C LEU A 64 -20.27 0.34 5.94
N GLU A 65 -19.60 1.47 5.74
CA GLU A 65 -19.43 2.52 6.75
C GLU A 65 -20.79 3.02 7.22
N THR A 66 -21.67 3.41 6.28
CA THR A 66 -23.05 3.86 6.59
C THR A 66 -23.80 2.81 7.41
N TYR A 67 -23.73 1.54 7.00
CA TYR A 67 -24.39 0.45 7.72
C TYR A 67 -23.85 0.27 9.14
N HIS A 68 -22.52 0.28 9.30
CA HIS A 68 -21.87 0.06 10.60
C HIS A 68 -22.05 1.24 11.55
N GLU A 69 -22.07 2.47 11.05
CA GLU A 69 -22.39 3.66 11.87
C GLU A 69 -23.81 3.61 12.40
N GLY A 70 -24.78 3.30 11.54
CA GLY A 70 -26.19 3.14 11.95
C GLY A 70 -26.36 2.05 13.00
N ARG A 71 -25.66 0.92 12.84
CA ARG A 71 -25.66 -0.17 13.81
C ARG A 71 -25.00 0.21 15.13
N ARG A 72 -23.90 0.98 15.11
CA ARG A 72 -23.22 1.46 16.31
C ARG A 72 -24.08 2.45 17.10
N ALA A 73 -24.87 3.29 16.43
CA ALA A 73 -25.76 4.26 17.09
C ALA A 73 -26.99 3.61 17.76
N ALA A 74 -27.32 2.37 17.40
CA ALA A 74 -28.46 1.62 17.94
C ALA A 74 -28.11 0.74 19.17
N ILE A 75 -26.88 0.85 19.68
CA ILE A 75 -26.37 0.14 20.87
C ILE A 75 -26.00 1.19 21.92
#